data_AF-A0A1S8Y383-F1
#
_entry.id   AF-A0A1S8Y383-F1
#
_cell.length_a   1.000
_cell.length_b   1.000
_cell.length_c   1.000
_cell.angle_alpha   90.00
_cell.angle_beta   90.00
_cell.angle_gamma   90.00
#
_symmetry.space_group_name_H-M   'P 1'
#
loop_
_entity.id
_entity.type
_entity.pdbx_description
1 polymer ?
#
loop_
_entity_poly.entity_id
_entity_poly.type
_entity_poly.pdbx_seq_one_letter_code
_entity_poly.pdbx_strand_id
1 'polypeptide(L)' 'MNNTAPLKIMISSDIDYEYLIAEIYCGDIFIALLQQEHGVDDIRIEFSSDINTVNLDWFQNALNEAKKKLLNQ' A
#
# COMPACT_ATOMS: atom_id res chain seq x y z
N MET A 1 -15.53 7.63 -4.27
CA MET A 1 -14.56 7.93 -5.34
C MET A 1 -15.03 7.26 -6.62
N ASN A 2 -15.15 7.98 -7.73
CA ASN A 2 -15.41 7.37 -9.05
C ASN A 2 -14.13 6.65 -9.50
N ASN A 3 -14.25 5.37 -9.86
CA ASN A 3 -13.17 4.38 -10.11
C ASN A 3 -12.28 4.63 -11.34
N THR A 4 -11.98 5.87 -11.73
CA THR A 4 -11.19 6.13 -12.96
C THR A 4 -9.71 6.39 -12.72
N ALA A 5 -9.27 6.60 -11.47
CA ALA A 5 -7.86 6.79 -11.18
C ALA A 5 -7.14 5.42 -11.09
N PRO A 6 -6.00 5.25 -11.78
CA PRO A 6 -5.31 3.97 -11.81
C PRO A 6 -4.68 3.63 -10.46
N LEU A 7 -4.68 2.34 -10.11
CA LEU A 7 -3.87 1.80 -9.02
C LEU A 7 -2.39 1.99 -9.36
N LYS A 8 -1.65 2.58 -8.43
CA LYS A 8 -0.19 2.68 -8.47
C LYS A 8 0.38 2.11 -7.18
N ILE A 9 1.40 1.27 -7.31
CA ILE A 9 2.14 0.71 -6.18
C ILE A 9 3.60 1.07 -6.33
N MET A 10 4.16 1.71 -5.31
CA MET A 10 5.57 2.11 -5.25
C MET A 10 6.27 1.33 -4.14
N ILE A 11 7.46 0.79 -4.44
CA ILE A 11 8.34 0.21 -3.43
C ILE A 11 9.34 1.30 -3.05
N SER A 12 9.43 1.59 -1.75
CA SER A 12 10.30 2.63 -1.20
C SER A 12 11.05 2.10 0.03
N SER A 13 12.21 2.70 0.29
CA SER A 13 12.90 2.64 1.57
C SER A 13 12.92 4.06 2.10
N ASP A 14 12.00 4.40 2.98
CA ASP A 14 11.98 5.71 3.64
C ASP A 14 13.01 5.73 4.79
N ILE A 15 13.45 6.90 5.23
CA ILE A 15 14.35 7.03 6.39
C ILE A 15 13.66 6.57 7.68
N ASP A 16 12.34 6.64 7.69
CA ASP A 16 11.48 6.30 8.83
C ASP A 16 11.24 4.78 8.95
N TYR A 17 11.64 3.99 7.94
CA TYR A 17 11.49 2.53 7.92
C TYR A 17 12.83 1.83 7.72
N GLU A 18 13.10 0.81 8.53
CA GLU A 18 14.33 0.02 8.41
C GLU A 18 14.25 -0.93 7.21
N TYR A 19 13.03 -1.35 6.85
CA TYR A 19 12.77 -2.22 5.73
C TYR A 19 12.04 -1.52 4.59
N LEU A 20 12.03 -2.19 3.43
CA LEU A 20 11.20 -1.77 2.30
C LEU A 20 9.72 -1.73 2.70
N ILE A 21 9.03 -0.73 2.16
CA ILE A 21 7.59 -0.57 2.24
C ILE A 21 6.97 -0.60 0.83
N ALA A 22 5.69 -0.93 0.76
CA ALA A 22 4.90 -0.85 -0.47
C ALA A 22 3.75 0.12 -0.29
N GLU A 23 3.86 1.28 -0.93
CA GLU A 23 2.85 2.34 -0.87
C GLU A 23 1.79 2.14 -1.96
N ILE A 24 0.53 2.33 -1.60
CA ILE A 24 -0.65 2.19 -2.45
C ILE A 24 -1.22 3.58 -2.73
N TYR A 25 -1.33 3.89 -4.02
CA TYR A 25 -1.89 5.13 -4.53
C TYR A 25 -3.08 4.87 -5.44
N CYS A 26 -4.05 5.76 -5.39
CA CYS A 26 -5.14 5.88 -6.36
C CYS A 26 -4.94 7.19 -7.13
N GLY A 27 -4.35 7.13 -8.32
CA GLY A 27 -3.79 8.33 -8.96
C GLY A 27 -2.63 8.90 -8.15
N ASP A 28 -2.73 10.17 -7.75
CA ASP A 28 -1.73 10.85 -6.90
C ASP A 28 -2.10 10.85 -5.41
N ILE A 29 -3.18 10.17 -5.02
CA ILE A 29 -3.68 10.14 -3.66
C ILE A 29 -3.11 8.93 -2.92
N PHE A 30 -2.37 9.16 -1.84
CA PHE A 30 -1.89 8.11 -0.93
C PHE A 30 -3.06 7.49 -0.16
N ILE A 31 -3.16 6.16 -0.22
CA ILE A 31 -4.25 5.41 0.43
C ILE A 31 -3.73 4.66 1.65
N ALA A 32 -2.66 3.90 1.50
CA ALA A 32 -2.08 3.05 2.54
C ALA A 32 -0.67 2.62 2.17
N LEU A 33 0.09 2.10 3.13
CA LEU A 33 1.34 1.38 2.89
C LEU A 33 1.33 0.02 3.58
N LEU A 34 2.08 -0.92 3.02
CA LEU A 34 2.43 -2.19 3.65
C LEU A 34 3.87 -2.11 4.14
N GLN A 35 4.10 -2.52 5.37
CA GLN A 35 5.41 -2.55 6.00
C GLN A 35 5.69 -3.92 6.65
N GLN A 36 6.97 -4.28 6.69
CA GLN A 36 7.44 -5.60 7.13
C GLN A 36 8.41 -5.52 8.32
N GLU A 37 8.33 -4.45 9.12
CA GLU A 37 9.19 -4.22 10.30
C GLU A 37 9.11 -5.37 11.32
N HIS A 38 7.96 -6.06 11.36
CA HIS A 38 7.73 -7.21 12.22
C HIS A 38 8.01 -8.56 11.54
N GLY A 39 8.66 -8.54 10.36
CA GLY A 39 8.96 -9.71 9.54
C GLY A 39 7.91 -9.97 8.45
N VAL A 40 8.28 -10.80 7.47
CA VAL A 40 7.46 -11.12 6.29
C VAL A 40 6.16 -11.86 6.62
N ASP A 41 6.08 -12.49 7.80
CA ASP A 41 4.90 -13.19 8.30
C ASP A 41 3.94 -12.28 9.08
N ASP A 42 4.37 -11.07 9.48
CA ASP A 42 3.56 -10.04 10.17
C ASP A 42 3.58 -8.71 9.39
N ILE A 43 3.14 -8.76 8.13
CA ILE A 43 2.95 -7.55 7.31
C ILE A 43 1.86 -6.68 7.93
N ARG A 44 2.21 -5.43 8.24
CA ARG A 44 1.27 -4.44 8.76
C ARG A 44 0.85 -3.45 7.68
N ILE A 45 -0.33 -2.88 7.86
CA ILE A 45 -0.91 -1.89 6.96
C ILE A 45 -1.10 -0.61 7.74
N GLU A 46 -0.58 0.49 7.20
CA GLU A 46 -0.84 1.84 7.71
C GLU A 46 -1.70 2.59 6.71
N PHE A 47 -2.72 3.29 7.20
CA PHE A 47 -3.71 3.97 6.38
C PHE A 47 -3.46 5.47 6.34
N SER A 48 -3.76 6.08 5.20
CA SER A 48 -3.85 7.54 5.08
C SER A 48 -4.93 8.10 6.00
N SER A 49 -4.60 9.15 6.75
CA SER A 49 -5.56 9.84 7.63
C SER A 49 -6.66 10.57 6.87
N ASP A 50 -6.44 10.86 5.59
CA ASP A 50 -7.28 11.76 4.80
C ASP A 50 -8.33 11.02 3.95
N ILE A 51 -8.43 9.69 4.11
CA ILE A 51 -9.29 8.83 3.32
C ILE A 51 -10.42 8.25 4.17
N ASN A 52 -11.66 8.65 3.88
CA ASN A 52 -12.84 8.15 4.58
C ASN A 52 -13.43 6.87 3.96
N THR A 53 -13.34 6.71 2.63
CA THR A 53 -13.98 5.61 1.91
C THR A 53 -13.20 5.20 0.67
N VAL A 54 -13.00 3.90 0.49
CA VAL A 54 -12.45 3.28 -0.73
C VAL A 54 -13.36 2.15 -1.20
N ASN A 55 -13.30 1.82 -2.49
CA ASN A 55 -14.01 0.64 -3.00
C ASN A 55 -13.35 -0.64 -2.47
N LEU A 56 -14.14 -1.57 -1.92
CA LEU A 56 -13.65 -2.80 -1.28
C LEU A 56 -12.84 -3.68 -2.23
N ASP A 57 -13.41 -4.02 -3.39
CA ASP A 57 -12.78 -4.94 -4.35
C ASP A 57 -11.47 -4.36 -4.89
N TRP A 58 -11.47 -3.06 -5.19
CA TRP A 58 -10.28 -2.33 -5.62
C TRP A 58 -9.19 -2.37 -4.53
N PHE A 59 -9.56 -2.11 -3.28
CA PHE A 59 -8.59 -2.06 -2.18
C PHE A 59 -8.04 -3.45 -1.87
N GLN A 60 -8.86 -4.49 -1.91
CA GLN A 60 -8.41 -5.87 -1.74
C GLN A 60 -7.42 -6.28 -2.84
N ASN A 61 -7.70 -5.88 -4.10
CA ASN A 61 -6.76 -6.08 -5.20
C ASN A 61 -5.45 -5.30 -4.97
N ALA A 62 -5.53 -4.05 -4.54
CA ALA A 62 -4.36 -3.22 -4.26
C ALA A 62 -3.47 -3.82 -3.16
N LEU A 63 -4.05 -4.32 -2.07
CA LEU A 63 -3.32 -4.99 -0.98
C LEU A 63 -2.60 -6.24 -1.48
N ASN A 64 -3.28 -7.07 -2.29
CA ASN A 64 -2.68 -8.28 -2.84
C ASN A 64 -1.49 -7.97 -3.76
N GLU A 65 -1.64 -7.00 -4.66
CA GLU A 65 -0.56 -6.59 -5.56
C GLU A 65 0.60 -5.92 -4.82
N ALA A 66 0.31 -5.10 -3.80
CA ALA A 66 1.33 -4.49 -2.95
C ALA A 66 2.12 -5.54 -2.19
N LYS A 67 1.45 -6.52 -1.57
CA LYS A 67 2.10 -7.63 -0.86
C LYS A 67 2.98 -8.46 -1.79
N LYS A 68 2.49 -8.81 -2.99
CA LYS A 68 3.29 -9.55 -3.98
C LYS A 68 4.54 -8.77 -4.37
N LYS A 69 4.42 -7.47 -4.64
CA LYS A 69 5.59 -6.66 -4.99
C LYS A 69 6.55 -6.55 -3.82
N LEU A 70 6.06 -6.34 -2.60
CA LEU A 70 6.91 -6.23 -1.41
C LEU A 70 7.72 -7.49 -1.14
N LEU A 71 7.11 -8.68 -1.30
CA LEU A 71 7.74 -9.97 -1.01
C LEU A 71 8.59 -10.54 -2.16
N ASN A 72 8.37 -10.08 -3.40
CA ASN A 72 9.10 -10.55 -4.58
C ASN A 72 10.24 -9.59 -5.01
N GLN A 73 10.70 -8.72 -4.11
CA GLN A 73 11.87 -7.85 -4.31
C GLN A 73 13.15 -8.55 -3.87
#